data_AF-A0A8J6VIG9-F1
#
_entry.id   AF-A0A8J6VIG9-F1
#
_cell.length_a   1.000
_cell.length_b   1.000
_cell.length_c   1.000
_cell.angle_alpha   90.00
_cell.angle_beta   90.00
_cell.angle_gamma   90.00
#
_symmetry.space_group_name_H-M   'P 1'
#
loop_
_entity.id
_entity.type
_entity.pdbx_description
1 polymer ?
#
loop_
_entity_poly.entity_id
_entity_poly.type
_entity_poly.pdbx_seq_one_letter_code
_entity_poly.pdbx_strand_id
1 'polypeptide(L)'
;MEPLTATVIATLIATKAFEKTGEQLSEGVWKLVSKFLSALRRKDQATAAAIATVAKTPELAEQKPEDYGVATLVAKVEAAAQEDSEIRQAAQEIQMAVQAQPGAIASYLEYYEHEGISPPSPVFAEVA
;
A
#
# COMPACT_ATOMS: atom_id res chain seq x y z
N MET A 1 6.44 9.03 -7.51
CA MET A 1 6.20 7.74 -6.85
C MET A 1 5.84 6.76 -7.92
N GLU A 2 6.30 5.52 -7.80
CA GLU A 2 5.91 4.48 -8.74
C GLU A 2 4.49 4.00 -8.37
N PRO A 3 3.62 3.67 -9.35
CA PRO A 3 2.27 3.18 -9.08
C PRO A 3 2.29 1.94 -8.17
N LEU A 4 3.35 1.15 -8.32
CA LEU A 4 3.68 -0.02 -7.50
C LEU A 4 3.72 0.27 -5.99
N THR A 5 4.31 1.39 -5.59
CA THR A 5 4.44 1.77 -4.17
C THR A 5 3.07 2.07 -3.57
N ALA A 6 2.22 2.77 -4.33
CA ALA A 6 0.86 3.09 -3.91
C ALA A 6 -0.03 1.82 -3.88
N THR A 7 0.14 0.90 -4.83
CA THR A 7 -0.51 -0.41 -4.83
C THR A 7 -0.15 -1.23 -3.60
N VAL A 8 1.13 -1.33 -3.26
CA VAL A 8 1.56 -2.01 -2.02
C VAL A 8 0.84 -1.43 -0.82
N ILE A 9 0.81 -0.11 -0.69
CA ILE A 9 0.18 0.56 0.46
C ILE A 9 -1.33 0.30 0.51
N ALA A 10 -2.04 0.46 -0.62
CA ALA A 10 -3.48 0.21 -0.70
C ALA A 10 -3.80 -1.25 -0.38
N THR A 11 -3.00 -2.19 -0.89
CA THR A 11 -3.12 -3.62 -0.59
C THR A 11 -2.85 -3.90 0.89
N LEU A 12 -1.82 -3.31 1.50
CA LEU A 12 -1.54 -3.45 2.93
C LEU A 12 -2.70 -2.95 3.81
N ILE A 13 -3.33 -1.85 3.42
CA ILE A 13 -4.48 -1.28 4.11
C ILE A 13 -5.68 -2.22 3.97
N ALA A 14 -5.93 -2.73 2.76
CA ALA A 14 -6.98 -3.70 2.51
C ALA A 14 -6.73 -4.99 3.31
N THR A 15 -5.52 -5.55 3.29
CA THR A 15 -5.19 -6.78 4.02
C THR A 15 -5.20 -6.60 5.53
N LYS A 16 -4.91 -5.39 6.06
CA LYS A 16 -5.12 -5.06 7.48
C LYS A 16 -6.57 -5.29 7.91
N ALA A 17 -7.51 -4.89 7.08
CA ALA A 17 -8.93 -5.11 7.36
C ALA A 17 -9.30 -6.61 7.30
N PHE A 18 -8.43 -7.43 6.69
CA PHE A 18 -8.50 -8.88 6.56
C PHE A 18 -7.48 -9.63 7.47
N GLU A 19 -7.11 -9.08 8.64
CA GLU A 19 -6.26 -9.69 9.69
C GLU A 19 -6.76 -11.07 10.23
N LYS A 20 -7.65 -11.77 9.51
CA LYS A 20 -7.90 -13.21 9.61
C LYS A 20 -6.90 -14.10 8.85
N THR A 21 -6.10 -13.54 7.94
CA THR A 21 -5.12 -14.30 7.17
C THR A 21 -3.78 -14.21 7.91
N GLY A 22 -3.32 -15.31 8.51
CA GLY A 22 -2.26 -15.37 9.54
C GLY A 22 -0.83 -14.96 9.14
N GLU A 23 -0.64 -14.24 8.03
CA GLU A 23 0.65 -13.66 7.65
C GLU A 23 0.79 -12.27 8.30
N GLN A 24 1.35 -12.25 9.51
CA GLN A 24 1.57 -11.01 10.24
C GLN A 24 2.77 -10.26 9.65
N LEU A 25 2.51 -9.15 8.95
CA LEU A 25 3.53 -8.14 8.68
C LEU A 25 4.18 -7.72 10.00
N SER A 26 5.50 -7.55 10.00
CA SER A 26 6.22 -7.12 11.20
C SER A 26 5.73 -5.77 11.74
N GLU A 27 5.84 -5.59 13.07
CA GLU A 27 5.53 -4.31 13.72
C GLU A 27 6.28 -3.12 13.10
N GLY A 28 7.46 -3.36 12.51
CA GLY A 28 8.24 -2.33 11.80
C GLY A 28 7.49 -1.76 10.59
N VAL A 29 6.86 -2.62 9.78
CA VAL A 29 6.03 -2.18 8.64
C VAL A 29 4.80 -1.42 9.14
N TRP A 30 4.13 -1.89 10.20
CA TRP A 30 2.97 -1.20 10.74
C TRP A 30 3.28 0.19 11.33
N LYS A 31 4.48 0.37 11.89
CA LYS A 31 4.97 1.71 12.31
C LYS A 31 5.13 2.65 11.12
N LEU A 32 5.68 2.17 10.01
CA LEU A 32 5.84 2.95 8.79
C LEU A 32 4.48 3.31 8.16
N VAL A 33 3.54 2.36 8.11
CA VAL A 33 2.15 2.61 7.67
C VAL A 33 1.50 3.68 8.56
N SER A 34 1.67 3.60 9.89
CA SER A 34 1.13 4.61 10.81
C SER A 34 1.74 6.00 10.59
N LYS A 35 3.04 6.09 10.31
CA LYS A 35 3.73 7.33 9.95
C LYS A 35 3.17 7.91 8.65
N PHE A 36 3.01 7.08 7.62
CA PHE A 36 2.42 7.46 6.34
C PHE A 36 0.99 7.99 6.49
N LEU A 37 0.11 7.29 7.23
CA LEU A 37 -1.25 7.77 7.50
C LEU A 37 -1.26 9.09 8.27
N SER A 38 -0.30 9.30 9.17
CA SER A 38 -0.15 10.56 9.89
C SER A 38 0.33 11.69 8.99
N ALA A 39 1.17 11.42 7.99
CA ALA A 39 1.56 12.39 6.96
C ALA A 39 0.36 12.75 6.07
N LEU A 40 -0.36 11.76 5.55
CA LEU A 40 -1.60 11.98 4.80
C LEU A 40 -2.61 12.78 5.62
N ARG A 41 -2.89 12.44 6.88
CA ARG A 41 -3.86 13.18 7.68
C ARG A 41 -3.50 14.66 7.91
N ARG A 42 -2.21 15.01 7.80
CA ARG A 42 -1.74 16.39 7.89
C ARG A 42 -1.80 17.13 6.55
N LYS A 43 -1.62 16.44 5.43
CA LYS A 43 -1.42 17.04 4.10
C LYS A 43 -2.57 16.77 3.12
N ASP A 44 -3.18 15.60 3.19
CA ASP A 44 -4.33 15.16 2.42
C ASP A 44 -5.33 14.39 3.31
N GLN A 45 -6.17 15.15 4.02
CA GLN A 45 -7.14 14.60 4.98
C GLN A 45 -8.17 13.67 4.34
N ALA A 46 -8.54 13.94 3.08
CA ALA A 46 -9.53 13.16 2.35
C ALA A 46 -9.02 11.75 2.07
N THR A 47 -7.79 11.62 1.55
CA THR A 47 -7.16 10.31 1.28
C THR A 47 -6.94 9.54 2.58
N ALA A 48 -6.47 10.20 3.65
CA ALA A 48 -6.33 9.56 4.96
C ALA A 48 -7.66 9.02 5.49
N ALA A 49 -8.75 9.77 5.33
CA ALA A 49 -10.08 9.37 5.77
C ALA A 49 -10.64 8.20 4.95
N ALA A 50 -10.48 8.23 3.62
CA ALA A 50 -10.91 7.14 2.74
C ALA A 50 -10.19 5.82 3.12
N ILE A 51 -8.87 5.88 3.28
CA ILE A 51 -8.06 4.76 3.73
C ILE A 51 -8.50 4.23 5.10
N ALA A 52 -8.67 5.12 6.09
CA ALA A 52 -9.09 4.73 7.43
C ALA A 52 -10.51 4.14 7.46
N THR A 53 -11.37 4.55 6.53
CA THR A 53 -12.73 4.04 6.38
C THR A 53 -12.71 2.61 5.85
N VAL A 54 -11.96 2.35 4.78
CA VAL A 54 -11.80 1.01 4.22
C VAL A 54 -11.11 0.06 5.19
N ALA A 55 -10.11 0.54 5.94
CA ALA A 55 -9.46 -0.26 6.97
C ALA A 55 -10.43 -0.74 8.08
N LYS A 56 -11.51 0.01 8.33
CA LYS A 56 -12.55 -0.36 9.32
C LYS A 56 -13.70 -1.13 8.70
N THR A 57 -13.99 -0.89 7.42
CA THR A 57 -15.15 -1.44 6.71
C THR A 57 -14.68 -1.88 5.31
N PRO A 58 -13.97 -3.02 5.20
CA PRO A 58 -13.34 -3.47 3.96
C PRO A 58 -14.33 -3.70 2.82
N GLU A 59 -15.54 -4.14 3.16
CA GLU A 59 -16.65 -4.35 2.23
C GLU A 59 -17.02 -3.09 1.42
N LEU A 60 -16.63 -1.89 1.88
CA LEU A 60 -16.84 -0.67 1.10
C LEU A 60 -15.95 -0.58 -0.14
N ALA A 61 -14.78 -1.24 -0.15
CA ALA A 61 -13.94 -1.29 -1.34
C ALA A 61 -14.66 -2.00 -2.49
N GLU A 62 -15.51 -2.99 -2.18
CA GLU A 62 -16.31 -3.74 -3.16
C GLU A 62 -17.66 -3.07 -3.43
N GLN A 63 -18.32 -2.54 -2.40
CA GLN A 63 -19.64 -1.90 -2.53
C GLN A 63 -19.58 -0.52 -3.18
N LYS A 64 -18.46 0.20 -3.04
CA LYS A 64 -18.24 1.56 -3.52
C LYS A 64 -16.83 1.72 -4.11
N PRO A 65 -16.50 0.97 -5.17
CA PRO A 65 -15.16 0.94 -5.74
C PRO A 65 -14.70 2.30 -6.27
N GLU A 66 -15.63 3.16 -6.68
CA GLU A 66 -15.37 4.53 -7.15
C GLU A 66 -14.78 5.48 -6.09
N ASP A 67 -15.02 5.21 -4.80
CA ASP A 67 -14.52 6.04 -3.69
C ASP A 67 -13.47 5.31 -2.84
N TYR A 68 -13.65 3.99 -2.71
CA TYR A 68 -12.95 3.14 -1.75
C TYR A 68 -12.25 1.94 -2.37
N GLY A 69 -12.43 1.69 -3.66
CA GLY A 69 -11.78 0.59 -4.37
C GLY A 69 -10.27 0.73 -4.34
N VAL A 70 -9.54 -0.39 -4.43
CA VAL A 70 -8.08 -0.40 -4.38
C VAL A 70 -7.48 0.55 -5.42
N ALA A 71 -7.92 0.46 -6.67
CA ALA A 71 -7.44 1.35 -7.74
C ALA A 71 -7.68 2.85 -7.44
N THR A 72 -8.82 3.19 -6.84
CA THR A 72 -9.15 4.55 -6.43
C THR A 72 -8.24 5.03 -5.31
N LEU A 73 -8.01 4.21 -4.29
CA LEU A 73 -7.11 4.54 -3.18
C LEU A 73 -5.66 4.68 -3.65
N VAL A 74 -5.22 3.83 -4.58
CA VAL A 74 -3.91 3.93 -5.24
C VAL A 74 -3.77 5.29 -5.92
N ALA A 75 -4.72 5.67 -6.78
CA ALA A 75 -4.67 6.95 -7.49
C ALA A 75 -4.64 8.16 -6.52
N LYS A 76 -5.42 8.11 -5.43
CA LYS A 76 -5.41 9.14 -4.39
C LYS A 76 -4.05 9.25 -3.67
N VAL A 77 -3.45 8.11 -3.32
CA VAL A 77 -2.11 8.06 -2.70
C VAL A 77 -1.03 8.55 -3.67
N GLU A 78 -1.10 8.17 -4.95
CA GLU A 78 -0.16 8.65 -5.95
C GLU A 78 -0.23 10.16 -6.12
N ALA A 79 -1.43 10.72 -6.24
CA ALA A 79 -1.63 12.17 -6.32
C ALA A 79 -1.04 12.88 -5.09
N ALA A 80 -1.39 12.44 -3.88
CA ALA A 80 -0.87 13.01 -2.65
C ALA A 80 0.67 12.94 -2.56
N ALA A 81 1.27 11.86 -3.06
CA ALA A 81 2.73 11.68 -3.10
C ALA A 81 3.41 12.44 -4.25
N GLN A 82 2.69 12.81 -5.30
CA GLN A 82 3.19 13.70 -6.35
C GLN A 82 3.33 15.13 -5.80
N GLU A 83 2.39 15.55 -4.97
CA GLU A 83 2.35 16.90 -4.40
C GLU A 83 3.22 17.07 -3.15
N ASP A 84 3.42 16.00 -2.36
CA ASP A 84 4.15 16.07 -1.10
C ASP A 84 5.30 15.06 -1.01
N SER A 85 6.50 15.56 -0.71
CA SER A 85 7.72 14.75 -0.62
C SER A 85 7.80 13.89 0.64
N GLU A 86 7.16 14.30 1.75
CA GLU A 86 7.10 13.50 2.98
C GLU A 86 6.21 12.26 2.77
N ILE A 87 5.07 12.44 2.11
CA ILE A 87 4.17 11.34 1.73
C ILE A 87 4.88 10.38 0.76
N ARG A 88 5.58 10.92 -0.24
CA ARG A 88 6.39 10.13 -1.18
C ARG A 88 7.44 9.28 -0.47
N GLN A 89 8.22 9.88 0.42
CA GLN A 89 9.28 9.19 1.16
C GLN A 89 8.70 8.12 2.08
N ALA A 90 7.66 8.44 2.85
CA ALA A 90 7.03 7.48 3.75
C ALA A 90 6.47 6.26 3.00
N ALA A 91 5.93 6.47 1.80
CA ALA A 91 5.46 5.39 0.96
C ALA A 91 6.60 4.49 0.43
N GLN A 92 7.71 5.08 -0.01
CA GLN A 92 8.89 4.31 -0.42
C GLN A 92 9.48 3.51 0.75
N GLU A 93 9.53 4.08 1.96
CA GLU A 93 9.97 3.38 3.17
C GLU A 93 9.11 2.12 3.43
N ILE A 94 7.79 2.22 3.27
CA ILE A 94 6.88 1.07 3.42
C ILE A 94 7.18 -0.01 2.39
N GLN A 95 7.29 0.36 1.11
CA GLN A 95 7.56 -0.61 0.04
C GLN A 95 8.90 -1.32 0.24
N MET A 96 9.95 -0.61 0.67
CA MET A 96 11.24 -1.24 0.99
C MET A 96 11.11 -2.19 2.19
N ALA A 97 10.41 -1.79 3.25
CA ALA A 97 10.24 -2.61 4.44
C ALA A 97 9.39 -3.86 4.18
N VAL A 98 8.38 -3.78 3.32
CA VAL A 98 7.61 -4.94 2.85
C VAL A 98 8.51 -5.88 2.04
N GLN A 99 9.25 -5.37 1.05
CA GLN A 99 10.15 -6.19 0.22
C GLN A 99 11.27 -6.87 1.04
N ALA A 100 11.68 -6.27 2.15
CA ALA A 100 12.68 -6.84 3.06
C ALA A 100 12.14 -7.98 3.94
N GLN A 101 10.82 -8.24 3.96
CA GLN A 101 10.25 -9.34 4.73
C GLN A 101 10.33 -10.67 3.97
N PRO A 102 10.73 -11.77 4.64
CA PRO A 102 10.70 -13.10 4.03
C PRO A 102 9.25 -13.47 3.68
N GLY A 103 9.01 -13.85 2.42
CA GLY A 103 7.67 -14.18 1.90
C GLY A 103 6.96 -13.05 1.16
N ALA A 104 7.36 -11.78 1.35
CA ALA A 104 6.73 -10.65 0.67
C ALA A 104 6.89 -10.71 -0.86
N ILE A 105 8.00 -11.26 -1.36
CA ILE A 105 8.20 -11.50 -2.79
C ILE A 105 7.18 -12.52 -3.33
N ALA A 106 6.80 -13.52 -2.54
CA ALA A 106 5.81 -14.52 -2.95
C ALA A 106 4.41 -13.90 -3.05
N SER A 107 3.97 -13.13 -2.03
CA SER A 107 2.69 -12.41 -2.08
C SER A 107 2.67 -11.35 -3.18
N TYR A 108 3.81 -10.70 -3.45
CA TYR A 108 3.96 -9.73 -4.53
C TYR A 108 3.80 -10.40 -5.89
N LEU A 109 4.50 -11.51 -6.15
CA LEU A 109 4.42 -12.26 -7.41
C LEU A 109 3.04 -12.89 -7.62
N GLU A 110 2.42 -13.44 -6.58
CA GLU A 110 1.08 -14.06 -6.65
C GLU A 110 0.02 -13.03 -7.09
N TYR A 111 0.12 -11.78 -6.62
CA TYR A 111 -0.75 -10.69 -7.08
C TYR A 111 -0.63 -10.40 -8.58
N TYR A 112 0.60 -10.33 -9.13
CA TYR A 112 0.80 -10.11 -10.57
C TYR A 112 0.31 -11.29 -11.42
N GLU A 113 0.51 -12.50 -10.90
CA GLU A 113 0.04 -13.73 -11.54
C GLU A 113 -1.50 -13.78 -11.57
N HIS A 114 -2.16 -13.32 -10.51
CA HIS A 114 -3.62 -13.26 -10.42
C HIS A 114 -4.25 -12.13 -11.25
N GLU A 115 -3.59 -10.97 -11.34
CA GLU A 115 -4.04 -9.83 -12.14
C GLU A 115 -3.62 -9.91 -13.62
N GLY A 116 -2.87 -10.96 -14.01
CA GLY A 116 -2.44 -11.19 -15.39
C GLY A 116 -1.49 -10.12 -15.95
N ILE A 117 -0.81 -9.39 -15.06
CA ILE A 117 0.11 -8.30 -15.39
C ILE A 117 1.54 -8.73 -15.08
N SER A 118 2.50 -8.34 -15.92
CA SER A 118 3.90 -8.72 -15.68
C SER A 118 4.44 -7.98 -14.46
N PRO A 119 5.11 -8.67 -13.51
CA PRO A 119 5.77 -7.98 -12.42
C PRO A 119 6.85 -7.05 -12.99
N PRO A 120 7.04 -5.87 -12.39
CA PRO A 120 8.17 -5.01 -12.72
C PRO A 120 9.47 -5.76 -12.44
N SER A 121 10.48 -5.54 -13.28
CA SER A 121 11.81 -6.12 -13.07
C SER A 121 12.26 -5.81 -11.63
N PRO A 122 12.57 -6.83 -10.82
CA PRO A 122 13.08 -6.55 -9.49
C PRO A 122 14.33 -5.67 -9.61
N VAL A 123 14.49 -4.70 -8.71
CA VAL A 123 15.75 -3.98 -8.51
C VAL A 123 16.76 -4.93 -7.83
N PHE A 124 16.97 -6.10 -8.42
CA PHE A 124 17.94 -7.11 -8.02
C PHE A 124 18.89 -7.46 -9.17
N ALA A 125 19.07 -6.54 -10.12
CA ALA A 125 20.31 -6.55 -10.89
C ALA A 125 21.38 -5.90 -10.01
N GLU A 126 22.24 -6.76 -9.45
CA GLU A 126 23.53 -6.42 -8.83
C GLU A 126 23.56 -6.22 -7.30
N VAL A 127 23.35 -7.31 -6.56
CA VAL A 127 24.29 -7.66 -5.48
C VAL A 127 24.61 -9.15 -5.60
N ALA A 128 25.83 -9.42 -6.07
CA ALA A 128 26.44 -10.73 -6.15
C ALA A 128 26.74 -11.31 -4.76
#